data_AF-A0A7Y1V2Q2-F1
#
_entry.id   AF-A0A7Y1V2Q2-F1
#
_cell.length_a   1.000
_cell.length_b   1.000
_cell.length_c   1.000
_cell.angle_alpha   90.00
_cell.angle_beta   90.00
_cell.angle_gamma   90.00
#
_symmetry.space_group_name_H-M   'P 1'
#
loop_
_entity.id
_entity.type
_entity.pdbx_description
1 polymer ?
#
loop_
_entity_poly.entity_id
_entity_poly.type
_entity_poly.pdbx_seq_one_letter_code
_entity_poly.pdbx_strand_id
1 'polypeptide(L)'
;MQLDYRQNRGLGYIPSIVFVIFMLGYSSMLYGQTRHPMGLVLDDESYLEVPESSANVQIYGGQKAIPRALDLTPYCPEVRNQGDISSCVGWSAGYAAMTIERALQQGWTDKRQITENANSALFVYNQLANGDCQGVRMPKALQLLADQGNCLAREYDFDVNDCSADVPIELISKAKDYRIDEHIRLFDPKASPETKVRHAKLVLSQDKPVIVGMRVLNNFYAIDDGDESWFPTIGDQTYAGGHAMVVVGYDDDKFGQGDPNISPEMSGAFKIMNSWGKNWGQHGFIWVRYSHFGSYCRHAYALMLQGGEPIDFDADTSPQTAAQPNLGQDLRVLGGSFGFKLFTNRWVGNKPLFKEKEVVLQENHYVLRNRLVGDQFQLFVQSDFEGGFIYVFSVDPTGKHEVHFPRSAEYNKKFTDENESALLLSKGSMLTIPTYETVLTVAHPGVDHLVVLFSERKIKSKYIKYLSETLALGEGLIQENLPRILQKHMIPFADITYRPNQMGFEVSTRSSGKIVPIILKVEAD
;
A
#
# COMPACT_ATOMS: atom_id res chain seq x y z
N MET A 1 -71.02 22.68 85.95
CA MET A 1 -70.99 22.38 87.39
C MET A 1 -70.93 20.86 87.51
N GLN A 2 -69.98 20.38 88.31
CA GLN A 2 -69.73 18.98 88.70
C GLN A 2 -69.13 18.03 87.65
N LEU A 3 -67.81 17.92 87.80
CA LEU A 3 -67.02 16.70 87.68
C LEU A 3 -67.69 15.52 88.40
N ASP A 4 -67.60 14.32 87.83
CA ASP A 4 -67.22 13.18 88.66
C ASP A 4 -66.46 12.10 87.88
N TYR A 5 -65.54 11.49 88.61
CA TYR A 5 -64.39 10.72 88.19
C TYR A 5 -64.71 9.23 88.40
N ARG A 6 -64.49 8.35 87.42
CA ARG A 6 -64.22 6.92 87.71
C ARG A 6 -63.44 6.25 86.59
N GLN A 7 -62.24 5.82 86.97
CA GLN A 7 -61.34 4.94 86.25
C GLN A 7 -61.98 3.58 85.97
N ASN A 8 -61.73 3.02 84.78
CA ASN A 8 -61.43 1.60 84.70
C ASN A 8 -60.48 1.32 83.53
N ARG A 9 -59.46 0.51 83.83
CA ARG A 9 -58.34 0.14 82.96
C ARG A 9 -58.80 -0.91 81.95
N GLY A 10 -58.44 -0.71 80.69
CA GLY A 10 -58.45 -1.73 79.65
C GLY A 10 -57.22 -1.53 78.76
N LEU A 11 -56.22 -2.38 78.93
CA LEU A 11 -55.05 -2.47 78.06
C LEU A 11 -55.47 -3.02 76.69
N GLY A 12 -54.91 -2.46 75.61
CA GLY A 12 -54.66 -3.23 74.39
C GLY A 12 -54.92 -2.49 73.08
N TYR A 13 -53.83 -2.27 72.35
CA TYR A 13 -53.73 -2.12 70.89
C TYR A 13 -54.11 -0.78 70.25
N ILE A 14 -53.06 0.04 70.03
CA ILE A 14 -53.01 1.06 68.98
C ILE A 14 -52.11 0.49 67.87
N PRO A 15 -52.57 0.33 66.61
CA PRO A 15 -51.69 -0.03 65.53
C PRO A 15 -50.91 1.21 65.09
N SER A 16 -49.62 1.25 65.42
CA SER A 16 -48.68 2.18 64.79
C SER A 16 -48.55 1.81 63.32
N ILE A 17 -49.14 2.62 62.45
CA ILE A 17 -48.92 2.58 61.00
C ILE A 17 -47.46 2.96 60.75
N VAL A 18 -46.61 1.94 60.57
CA VAL A 18 -45.26 2.12 60.01
C VAL A 18 -45.43 2.25 58.51
N PHE A 19 -45.26 3.46 57.99
CA PHE A 19 -45.15 3.72 56.57
C PHE A 19 -43.76 3.22 56.11
N VAL A 20 -43.68 1.94 55.71
CA VAL A 20 -42.50 1.40 55.04
C VAL A 20 -42.50 1.95 53.61
N ILE A 21 -41.71 3.00 53.38
CA ILE A 21 -41.36 3.45 52.03
C ILE A 21 -40.49 2.34 51.43
N PHE A 22 -41.08 1.49 50.59
CA PHE A 22 -40.33 0.63 49.68
C PHE A 22 -39.66 1.52 48.64
N MET A 23 -38.42 1.95 48.91
CA MET A 23 -37.50 2.45 47.88
C MET A 23 -37.13 1.25 47.00
N LEU A 24 -37.92 1.01 45.96
CA LEU A 24 -37.49 0.24 44.79
C LEU A 24 -36.37 1.03 44.12
N GLY A 25 -35.15 0.81 44.58
CA GLY A 25 -33.94 1.26 43.90
C GLY A 25 -33.88 0.55 42.55
N TYR A 26 -34.38 1.22 41.51
CA TYR A 26 -34.01 0.93 40.14
C TYR A 26 -32.49 1.11 40.06
N SER A 27 -31.76 0.01 40.17
CA SER A 27 -30.37 -0.05 39.79
C SER A 27 -30.35 0.01 38.27
N SER A 28 -30.35 1.22 37.73
CA SER A 28 -29.89 1.44 36.36
C SER A 28 -28.44 0.97 36.34
N MET A 29 -28.21 -0.25 35.84
CA MET A 29 -26.91 -0.63 35.36
C MET A 29 -26.58 0.36 34.24
N LEU A 30 -25.80 1.39 34.59
CA LEU A 30 -25.07 2.18 33.61
C LEU A 30 -24.09 1.21 32.96
N TYR A 31 -24.49 0.61 31.84
CA TYR A 31 -23.53 0.03 30.91
C TYR A 31 -22.68 1.20 30.42
N GLY A 32 -21.54 1.44 31.07
CA GLY A 32 -20.52 2.30 30.51
C GLY A 32 -20.09 1.69 29.19
N GLN A 33 -20.23 2.44 28.10
CA GLN A 33 -19.64 2.05 26.81
C GLN A 33 -18.18 1.69 27.04
N THR A 34 -17.81 0.46 26.70
CA THR A 34 -16.44 -0.03 26.85
C THR A 34 -15.58 0.76 25.86
N ARG A 35 -14.76 1.70 26.36
CA ARG A 35 -13.89 2.48 25.49
C ARG A 35 -12.74 1.60 25.04
N HIS A 36 -12.81 1.13 23.80
CA HIS A 36 -11.73 0.39 23.18
C HIS A 36 -10.49 1.29 22.99
N PRO A 37 -9.28 0.82 23.28
CA PRO A 37 -8.07 1.60 23.09
C PRO A 37 -7.78 1.85 21.60
N MET A 38 -7.21 3.03 21.35
CA MET A 38 -6.62 3.39 20.06
C MET A 38 -5.10 3.57 20.23
N GLY A 39 -4.35 3.44 19.14
CA GLY A 39 -2.90 3.43 19.20
C GLY A 39 -2.15 3.89 17.97
N LEU A 40 -2.83 4.50 16.99
CA LEU A 40 -2.11 5.06 15.85
C LEU A 40 -1.61 6.46 16.19
N VAL A 41 -0.28 6.63 16.21
CA VAL A 41 0.35 7.95 16.25
C VAL A 41 0.31 8.54 14.83
N LEU A 42 -0.59 9.50 14.62
CA LEU A 42 -0.71 10.22 13.35
C LEU A 42 0.40 11.27 13.23
N ASP A 43 1.49 10.87 12.57
CA ASP A 43 2.66 11.69 12.28
C ASP A 43 2.84 11.87 10.77
N ASP A 44 2.46 13.04 10.25
CA ASP A 44 2.52 13.34 8.82
C ASP A 44 3.96 13.41 8.29
N GLU A 45 4.94 13.79 9.11
CA GLU A 45 6.35 13.86 8.67
C GLU A 45 6.85 12.45 8.36
N SER A 46 6.68 11.52 9.30
CA SER A 46 7.04 10.11 9.09
C SER A 46 6.23 9.45 7.97
N TYR A 47 5.00 9.92 7.72
CA TYR A 47 4.17 9.42 6.62
C TYR A 47 4.73 9.84 5.27
N LEU A 48 5.17 11.09 5.12
CA LEU A 48 5.71 11.61 3.85
C LEU A 48 7.07 11.00 3.48
N GLU A 49 7.81 10.46 4.46
CA GLU A 49 9.02 9.66 4.22
C GLU A 49 8.73 8.30 3.55
N VAL A 50 7.50 7.80 3.62
CA VAL A 50 7.11 6.58 2.91
C VAL A 50 7.00 6.88 1.41
N PRO A 51 7.63 6.08 0.54
CA PRO A 51 7.52 6.27 -0.91
C PRO A 51 6.06 6.23 -1.38
N GLU A 52 5.69 7.06 -2.35
CA GLU A 52 4.35 7.04 -2.95
C GLU A 52 4.35 6.37 -4.32
N SER A 53 3.20 5.83 -4.74
CA SER A 53 3.01 5.46 -6.14
C SER A 53 3.04 6.72 -7.00
N SER A 54 3.78 6.70 -8.10
CA SER A 54 3.90 7.87 -8.96
C SER A 54 2.53 8.30 -9.49
N ALA A 55 2.23 9.59 -9.37
CA ALA A 55 1.05 10.21 -9.98
C ALA A 55 1.04 10.10 -11.52
N ASN A 56 2.17 9.71 -12.12
CA ASN A 56 2.32 9.51 -13.56
C ASN A 56 1.96 8.09 -14.04
N VAL A 57 1.49 7.22 -13.14
CA VAL A 57 0.98 5.89 -13.50
C VAL A 57 -0.51 5.96 -13.82
N GLN A 58 -0.87 5.53 -15.01
CA GLN A 58 -2.24 5.30 -15.46
C GLN A 58 -2.45 3.81 -15.72
N ILE A 59 -3.65 3.28 -15.52
CA ILE A 59 -3.98 1.94 -16.00
C ILE A 59 -4.34 2.05 -17.49
N TYR A 60 -3.52 1.49 -18.39
CA TYR A 60 -3.70 1.51 -19.84
C TYR A 60 -4.26 0.18 -20.35
N GLY A 61 -5.08 0.23 -21.40
CA GLY A 61 -5.56 -1.00 -22.07
C GLY A 61 -6.99 -1.45 -21.78
N GLY A 62 -7.90 -0.55 -21.38
CA GLY A 62 -9.34 -0.86 -21.38
C GLY A 62 -9.99 -1.09 -20.02
N GLN A 63 -9.24 -1.04 -18.92
CA GLN A 63 -9.83 -0.70 -17.61
C GLN A 63 -10.06 0.82 -17.52
N LYS A 64 -10.89 1.35 -18.42
CA LYS A 64 -11.69 2.56 -18.12
C LYS A 64 -12.74 2.28 -17.03
N ALA A 65 -12.81 1.04 -16.55
CA ALA A 65 -13.73 0.59 -15.52
C ALA A 65 -12.92 -0.03 -14.37
N ILE A 66 -12.64 0.78 -13.35
CA ILE A 66 -12.58 0.26 -11.98
C ILE A 66 -13.97 -0.35 -11.70
N PRO A 67 -14.08 -1.57 -11.15
CA PRO A 67 -15.38 -2.12 -10.77
C PRO A 67 -16.19 -1.11 -9.95
N ARG A 68 -17.53 -1.12 -10.05
CA ARG A 68 -18.35 -0.24 -9.19
C ARG A 68 -18.39 -0.71 -7.74
N ALA A 69 -18.15 -2.01 -7.52
CA ALA A 69 -18.05 -2.60 -6.20
C ALA A 69 -17.01 -3.72 -6.21
N LEU A 70 -16.37 -3.92 -5.05
CA LEU A 70 -15.37 -4.96 -4.80
C LEU A 70 -15.40 -5.33 -3.32
N ASP A 71 -15.28 -6.62 -3.01
CA ASP A 71 -15.33 -7.12 -1.64
C ASP A 71 -14.24 -8.19 -1.40
N LEU A 72 -13.25 -7.85 -0.58
CA LEU A 72 -12.16 -8.72 -0.13
C LEU A 72 -12.50 -9.46 1.18
N THR A 73 -13.69 -9.29 1.77
CA THR A 73 -14.05 -9.99 3.01
C THR A 73 -13.99 -11.52 2.96
N PRO A 74 -14.17 -12.21 1.82
CA PRO A 74 -13.88 -13.64 1.73
C PRO A 74 -12.43 -13.99 2.12
N TYR A 75 -11.47 -13.11 1.86
CA TYR A 75 -10.04 -13.29 2.13
C TYR A 75 -9.60 -12.77 3.51
N CYS A 76 -10.48 -12.09 4.26
CA CYS A 76 -10.16 -11.66 5.62
C CYS A 76 -9.94 -12.85 6.56
N PRO A 77 -9.04 -12.77 7.55
CA PRO A 77 -9.12 -13.66 8.71
C PRO A 77 -10.38 -13.38 9.54
N GLU A 78 -10.62 -14.22 10.54
CA GLU A 78 -11.63 -13.95 11.56
C GLU A 78 -11.38 -12.61 12.25
N VAL A 79 -12.41 -11.78 12.44
CA VAL A 79 -12.25 -10.55 13.22
C VAL A 79 -12.00 -10.91 14.69
N ARG A 80 -10.90 -10.39 15.24
CA ARG A 80 -10.51 -10.53 16.64
C ARG A 80 -10.59 -9.19 17.38
N ASN A 81 -10.44 -9.25 18.70
CA ASN A 81 -10.41 -8.07 19.55
C ASN A 81 -8.96 -7.81 19.99
N GLN A 82 -8.51 -6.57 19.83
CA GLN A 82 -7.17 -6.12 20.20
C GLN A 82 -6.92 -6.05 21.72
N GLY A 83 -7.99 -6.15 22.52
CA GLY A 83 -7.93 -6.01 23.97
C GLY A 83 -7.87 -4.55 24.42
N ASP A 84 -7.18 -4.34 25.53
CA ASP A 84 -7.13 -3.11 26.32
C ASP A 84 -5.84 -2.30 26.10
N ILE A 85 -5.00 -2.71 25.13
CA ILE A 85 -3.77 -2.01 24.73
C ILE A 85 -3.90 -1.31 23.37
N SER A 86 -3.02 -0.32 23.13
CA SER A 86 -2.96 0.53 21.94
C SER A 86 -2.34 -0.16 20.70
N SER A 87 -2.75 -1.40 20.40
CA SER A 87 -2.12 -2.27 19.39
C SER A 87 -2.71 -2.22 17.98
N CYS A 88 -3.67 -1.31 17.70
CA CYS A 88 -4.41 -1.26 16.42
C CYS A 88 -3.52 -1.27 15.17
N VAL A 89 -2.31 -0.71 15.24
CA VAL A 89 -1.32 -0.71 14.14
C VAL A 89 -0.85 -2.13 13.78
N GLY A 90 -0.52 -2.94 14.79
CA GLY A 90 -0.14 -4.34 14.60
C GLY A 90 -1.31 -5.16 14.04
N TRP A 91 -2.52 -4.90 14.52
CA TRP A 91 -3.73 -5.55 14.03
C TRP A 91 -4.06 -5.18 12.58
N SER A 92 -3.90 -3.92 12.17
CA SER A 92 -4.19 -3.52 10.79
C SER A 92 -3.13 -3.99 9.81
N ALA A 93 -1.84 -3.77 10.11
CA ALA A 93 -0.76 -4.05 9.17
C ALA A 93 -0.37 -5.55 9.19
N GLY A 94 -0.10 -6.08 10.39
CA GLY A 94 0.31 -7.47 10.56
C GLY A 94 -0.85 -8.44 10.41
N TYR A 95 -1.84 -8.37 11.30
CA TYR A 95 -2.91 -9.37 11.34
C TYR A 95 -3.85 -9.31 10.13
N ALA A 96 -4.39 -8.15 9.80
CA ALA A 96 -5.39 -8.03 8.73
C ALA A 96 -4.74 -7.96 7.33
N ALA A 97 -4.00 -6.89 7.03
CA ALA A 97 -3.54 -6.62 5.66
C ALA A 97 -2.60 -7.70 5.08
N MET A 98 -1.57 -8.12 5.83
CA MET A 98 -0.69 -9.20 5.35
C MET A 98 -1.42 -10.54 5.19
N THR A 99 -2.32 -10.88 6.11
CA THR A 99 -3.10 -12.12 5.99
C THR A 99 -4.02 -12.10 4.78
N ILE A 100 -4.68 -10.97 4.50
CA ILE A 100 -5.54 -10.80 3.32
C ILE A 100 -4.70 -10.96 2.05
N GLU A 101 -3.56 -10.27 1.94
CA GLU A 101 -2.66 -10.41 0.77
C GLU A 101 -2.19 -11.86 0.59
N ARG A 102 -1.89 -12.59 1.68
CA ARG A 102 -1.48 -14.00 1.60
C ARG A 102 -2.63 -14.89 1.17
N ALA A 103 -3.82 -14.65 1.70
CA ALA A 103 -5.02 -15.39 1.31
C ALA A 103 -5.31 -15.19 -0.19
N LEU A 104 -5.14 -13.98 -0.71
CA LEU A 104 -5.28 -13.68 -2.14
C LEU A 104 -4.23 -14.42 -2.98
N GLN A 105 -2.95 -14.32 -2.62
CA GLN A 105 -1.86 -15.01 -3.34
C GLN A 105 -2.03 -16.53 -3.37
N GLN A 106 -2.60 -17.11 -2.31
CA GLN A 106 -2.79 -18.55 -2.17
C GLN A 106 -4.19 -19.03 -2.57
N GLY A 107 -5.09 -18.12 -2.97
CA GLY A 107 -6.49 -18.43 -3.29
C GLY A 107 -7.31 -18.97 -2.10
N TRP A 108 -6.95 -18.63 -0.87
CA TRP A 108 -7.67 -19.06 0.33
C TRP A 108 -8.95 -18.26 0.52
N THR A 109 -10.08 -18.97 0.62
CA THR A 109 -11.38 -18.38 0.95
C THR A 109 -12.04 -19.05 2.15
N ASP A 110 -11.50 -20.18 2.62
CA ASP A 110 -11.95 -20.82 3.85
C ASP A 110 -11.48 -20.02 5.07
N LYS A 111 -12.45 -19.52 5.85
CA LYS A 111 -12.18 -18.60 6.97
C LYS A 111 -11.29 -19.24 8.04
N ARG A 112 -11.45 -20.54 8.28
CA ARG A 112 -10.66 -21.27 9.27
C ARG A 112 -9.22 -21.39 8.79
N GLN A 113 -8.99 -21.79 7.54
CA GLN A 113 -7.67 -21.85 6.92
C GLN A 113 -6.96 -20.50 6.98
N ILE A 114 -7.65 -19.41 6.60
CA ILE A 114 -7.07 -18.06 6.65
C ILE A 114 -6.69 -17.69 8.09
N THR A 115 -7.57 -17.95 9.05
CA THR A 115 -7.36 -17.61 10.46
C THR A 115 -6.24 -18.44 11.12
N GLU A 116 -6.15 -19.73 10.80
CA GLU A 116 -5.07 -20.60 11.26
C GLU A 116 -3.71 -20.19 10.70
N ASN A 117 -3.68 -19.50 9.55
CA ASN A 117 -2.48 -18.99 8.90
C ASN A 117 -2.31 -17.47 9.00
N ALA A 118 -3.10 -16.80 9.85
CA ALA A 118 -3.04 -15.36 10.02
C ALA A 118 -1.69 -14.93 10.61
N ASN A 119 -1.17 -13.80 10.13
CA ASN A 119 0.03 -13.16 10.67
C ASN A 119 -0.25 -12.53 12.04
N SER A 120 0.79 -12.38 12.86
CA SER A 120 0.66 -11.87 14.23
C SER A 120 0.47 -10.36 14.28
N ALA A 121 -0.45 -9.90 15.15
CA ALA A 121 -0.57 -8.49 15.50
C ALA A 121 0.51 -8.06 16.50
N LEU A 122 0.72 -8.88 17.53
CA LEU A 122 1.57 -8.52 18.66
C LEU A 122 3.06 -8.61 18.33
N PHE A 123 3.47 -9.47 17.39
CA PHE A 123 4.87 -9.56 16.96
C PHE A 123 5.35 -8.20 16.44
N VAL A 124 4.50 -7.52 15.66
CA VAL A 124 4.77 -6.17 15.16
C VAL A 124 4.69 -5.15 16.29
N TYR A 125 3.62 -5.20 17.09
CA TYR A 125 3.35 -4.18 18.10
C TYR A 125 4.39 -4.19 19.24
N ASN A 126 4.69 -5.34 19.84
CA ASN A 126 5.52 -5.44 21.03
C ASN A 126 6.97 -4.99 20.77
N GLN A 127 7.51 -5.27 19.58
CA GLN A 127 8.84 -4.81 19.16
C GLN A 127 8.95 -3.29 18.98
N LEU A 128 7.81 -2.60 18.80
CA LEU A 128 7.78 -1.15 18.61
C LEU A 128 7.32 -0.41 19.87
N ALA A 129 6.45 -1.03 20.66
CA ALA A 129 5.94 -0.50 21.91
C ALA A 129 6.96 -0.60 23.05
N ASN A 130 7.92 -1.53 22.97
CA ASN A 130 9.00 -1.72 23.96
C ASN A 130 8.50 -1.80 25.41
N GLY A 131 7.34 -2.42 25.65
CA GLY A 131 6.74 -2.55 26.98
C GLY A 131 5.96 -1.34 27.49
N ASP A 132 5.95 -0.20 26.79
CA ASP A 132 5.25 1.02 27.24
C ASP A 132 3.73 1.00 26.95
N CYS A 133 3.26 0.00 26.18
CA CYS A 133 1.88 -0.18 25.73
C CYS A 133 1.27 1.09 25.07
N GLN A 134 2.09 2.00 24.58
CA GLN A 134 1.64 3.22 23.91
C GLN A 134 1.37 2.98 22.42
N GLY A 135 0.73 3.96 21.78
CA GLY A 135 0.54 3.95 20.34
C GLY A 135 1.86 3.99 19.57
N VAL A 136 1.85 3.41 18.36
CA VAL A 136 3.02 3.35 17.47
C VAL A 136 2.72 4.01 16.13
N ARG A 137 3.78 4.32 15.37
CA ARG A 137 3.67 4.92 14.03
C ARG A 137 3.59 3.83 12.97
N MET A 138 2.62 3.93 12.05
CA MET A 138 2.44 2.96 10.96
C MET A 138 3.70 2.79 10.07
N PRO A 139 4.45 3.85 9.70
CA PRO A 139 5.69 3.69 8.92
C PRO A 139 6.74 2.79 9.60
N LYS A 140 6.85 2.83 10.94
CA LYS A 140 7.77 1.96 11.68
C LYS A 140 7.31 0.50 11.66
N ALA A 141 6.00 0.25 11.72
CA ALA A 141 5.45 -1.10 11.57
C ALA A 141 5.69 -1.66 10.16
N LEU A 142 5.45 -0.89 9.12
CA LEU A 142 5.71 -1.31 7.74
C LEU A 142 7.20 -1.54 7.49
N GLN A 143 8.08 -0.70 8.03
CA GLN A 143 9.53 -0.90 7.95
C GLN A 143 9.96 -2.18 8.67
N LEU A 144 9.43 -2.47 9.87
CA LEU A 144 9.70 -3.72 10.59
C LEU A 144 9.27 -4.94 9.77
N LEU A 145 8.11 -4.87 9.13
CA LEU A 145 7.62 -5.92 8.23
C LEU A 145 8.53 -6.10 7.00
N ALA A 146 9.13 -5.03 6.48
CA ALA A 146 10.08 -5.12 5.37
C ALA A 146 11.42 -5.72 5.82
N ASP A 147 11.91 -5.34 7.00
CA ASP A 147 13.22 -5.75 7.50
C ASP A 147 13.22 -7.18 8.08
N GLN A 148 12.21 -7.49 8.89
CA GLN A 148 12.14 -8.74 9.66
C GLN A 148 10.98 -9.64 9.25
N GLY A 149 9.91 -9.08 8.70
CA GLY A 149 8.67 -9.80 8.38
C GLY A 149 7.79 -10.02 9.59
N ASN A 150 7.06 -11.13 9.62
CA ASN A 150 6.10 -11.42 10.68
C ASN A 150 5.94 -12.93 10.94
N CYS A 151 5.70 -13.34 12.18
CA CYS A 151 5.31 -14.72 12.49
C CYS A 151 3.80 -14.94 12.35
N LEU A 152 3.33 -16.17 12.60
CA LEU A 152 1.89 -16.45 12.64
C LEU A 152 1.30 -16.09 14.00
N ALA A 153 0.06 -15.58 14.02
CA ALA A 153 -0.64 -15.20 15.24
C ALA A 153 -0.73 -16.36 16.25
N ARG A 154 -0.91 -17.60 15.78
CA ARG A 154 -0.97 -18.80 16.64
C ARG A 154 0.34 -19.11 17.37
N GLU A 155 1.45 -18.48 16.98
CA GLU A 155 2.78 -18.68 17.57
C GLU A 155 3.13 -17.60 18.60
N TYR A 156 2.39 -16.48 18.65
CA TYR A 156 2.75 -15.32 19.48
C TYR A 156 1.57 -14.57 20.13
N ASP A 157 0.41 -14.48 19.48
CA ASP A 157 -0.76 -13.70 19.96
C ASP A 157 -1.57 -14.47 21.02
N PHE A 158 -0.93 -14.95 22.09
CA PHE A 158 -1.58 -15.72 23.16
C PHE A 158 -2.30 -14.84 24.18
N ASP A 159 -1.68 -13.74 24.60
CA ASP A 159 -2.29 -12.73 25.48
C ASP A 159 -2.31 -11.39 24.74
N VAL A 160 -3.50 -11.01 24.27
CA VAL A 160 -3.70 -9.77 23.49
C VAL A 160 -3.40 -8.49 24.28
N ASN A 161 -3.30 -8.58 25.61
CA ASN A 161 -3.03 -7.46 26.50
C ASN A 161 -1.57 -7.39 26.96
N ASP A 162 -0.70 -8.34 26.57
CA ASP A 162 0.71 -8.31 26.94
C ASP A 162 1.56 -7.60 25.87
N CYS A 163 1.87 -6.33 26.14
CA CYS A 163 2.77 -5.53 25.28
C CYS A 163 4.25 -5.64 25.65
N SER A 164 4.57 -6.41 26.70
CA SER A 164 5.90 -6.50 27.32
C SER A 164 6.63 -7.80 27.00
N ALA A 165 5.92 -8.79 26.45
CA ALA A 165 6.52 -10.05 26.02
C ALA A 165 7.62 -9.81 24.98
N ASP A 166 8.81 -10.33 25.25
CA ASP A 166 9.89 -10.38 24.27
C ASP A 166 9.52 -11.32 23.11
N VAL A 167 9.99 -10.97 21.91
CA VAL A 167 9.87 -11.86 20.73
C VAL A 167 11.01 -12.89 20.74
N PRO A 168 10.72 -14.20 20.80
CA PRO A 168 11.75 -15.23 20.71
C PRO A 168 12.54 -15.16 19.40
N ILE A 169 13.84 -15.42 19.47
CA ILE A 169 14.74 -15.36 18.30
C ILE A 169 14.33 -16.35 17.21
N GLU A 170 13.73 -17.48 17.58
CA GLU A 170 13.20 -18.47 16.65
C GLU A 170 12.05 -17.90 15.81
N LEU A 171 11.19 -17.06 16.42
CA LEU A 171 10.10 -16.39 15.69
C LEU A 171 10.64 -15.29 14.78
N ILE A 172 11.67 -14.54 15.19
CA ILE A 172 12.36 -13.56 14.32
C ILE A 172 12.95 -14.29 13.10
N SER A 173 13.51 -15.48 13.28
CA SER A 173 14.05 -16.26 12.16
C SER A 173 12.94 -16.72 11.20
N LYS A 174 11.80 -17.21 11.71
CA LYS A 174 10.65 -17.62 10.90
C LYS A 174 9.96 -16.44 10.23
N ALA A 175 9.96 -15.27 10.87
CA ALA A 175 9.30 -14.07 10.37
C ALA A 175 9.84 -13.64 9.00
N LYS A 176 11.11 -13.96 8.72
CA LYS A 176 11.77 -13.69 7.45
C LYS A 176 11.10 -14.33 6.23
N ASP A 177 10.32 -15.39 6.42
CA ASP A 177 9.57 -16.04 5.32
C ASP A 177 8.32 -15.24 4.93
N TYR A 178 7.93 -14.25 5.74
CA TYR A 178 6.75 -13.42 5.57
C TYR A 178 7.11 -11.93 5.62
N ARG A 179 8.14 -11.49 4.90
CA ARG A 179 8.39 -10.04 4.76
C ARG A 179 7.44 -9.42 3.76
N ILE A 180 7.52 -8.10 3.67
CA ILE A 180 6.99 -7.34 2.54
C ILE A 180 8.15 -6.87 1.66
N ASP A 181 7.99 -6.93 0.33
CA ASP A 181 8.97 -6.42 -0.64
C ASP A 181 8.98 -4.89 -0.69
N GLU A 182 7.81 -4.29 -0.51
CA GLU A 182 7.61 -2.84 -0.57
C GLU A 182 6.36 -2.44 0.20
N HIS A 183 6.35 -1.18 0.64
CA HIS A 183 5.15 -0.50 1.10
C HIS A 183 5.13 0.92 0.52
N ILE A 184 3.92 1.43 0.25
CA ILE A 184 3.74 2.76 -0.31
C ILE A 184 2.68 3.53 0.45
N ARG A 185 2.79 4.86 0.45
CA ARG A 185 1.69 5.75 0.78
C ARG A 185 0.82 6.02 -0.44
N LEU A 186 -0.48 6.22 -0.21
CA LEU A 186 -1.44 6.38 -1.30
C LEU A 186 -1.64 7.82 -1.71
N PHE A 187 -1.48 8.80 -0.82
CA PHE A 187 -1.75 10.20 -1.10
C PHE A 187 -1.05 11.12 -0.10
N ASP A 188 -0.89 12.40 -0.44
CA ASP A 188 -0.52 13.45 0.52
C ASP A 188 -1.66 13.66 1.56
N PRO A 189 -1.36 13.89 2.86
CA PRO A 189 -2.39 14.14 3.88
C PRO A 189 -3.35 15.31 3.57
N LYS A 190 -2.88 16.29 2.79
CA LYS A 190 -3.61 17.49 2.32
C LYS A 190 -4.31 17.28 0.97
N ALA A 191 -4.21 16.11 0.35
CA ALA A 191 -4.92 15.80 -0.89
C ALA A 191 -6.44 15.95 -0.70
N SER A 192 -7.14 16.26 -1.80
CA SER A 192 -8.60 16.41 -1.77
C SER A 192 -9.30 15.09 -1.40
N PRO A 193 -10.49 15.13 -0.78
CA PRO A 193 -11.30 13.95 -0.50
C PRO A 193 -11.43 12.99 -1.70
N GLU A 194 -11.68 13.53 -2.89
CA GLU A 194 -11.85 12.77 -4.13
C GLU A 194 -10.57 12.07 -4.54
N THR A 195 -9.41 12.72 -4.35
CA THR A 195 -8.10 12.12 -4.63
C THR A 195 -7.84 10.95 -3.69
N LYS A 196 -8.14 11.10 -2.39
CA LYS A 196 -7.96 10.03 -1.40
C LYS A 196 -8.82 8.81 -1.73
N VAL A 197 -10.10 9.04 -2.05
CA VAL A 197 -11.04 7.97 -2.44
C VAL A 197 -10.59 7.29 -3.72
N ARG A 198 -10.22 8.07 -4.75
CA ARG A 198 -9.74 7.53 -6.04
C ARG A 198 -8.50 6.66 -5.86
N HIS A 199 -7.52 7.09 -5.07
CA HIS A 199 -6.29 6.34 -4.85
C HIS A 199 -6.54 5.06 -4.05
N ALA A 200 -7.40 5.09 -3.02
CA ALA A 200 -7.80 3.89 -2.30
C ALA A 200 -8.53 2.88 -3.20
N LYS A 201 -9.50 3.34 -4.02
CA LYS A 201 -10.18 2.49 -5.00
C LYS A 201 -9.22 1.89 -6.03
N LEU A 202 -8.24 2.66 -6.49
CA LEU A 202 -7.24 2.19 -7.45
C LEU A 202 -6.45 1.02 -6.87
N VAL A 203 -6.01 1.11 -5.61
CA VAL A 203 -5.32 0.00 -4.94
C VAL A 203 -6.25 -1.19 -4.74
N LEU A 204 -7.48 -0.98 -4.23
CA LEU A 204 -8.45 -2.05 -4.04
C LEU A 204 -8.81 -2.77 -5.33
N SER A 205 -8.90 -2.05 -6.45
CA SER A 205 -9.21 -2.63 -7.78
C SER A 205 -8.14 -3.59 -8.31
N GLN A 206 -7.00 -3.66 -7.64
CA GLN A 206 -5.90 -4.57 -7.91
C GLN A 206 -5.88 -5.71 -6.89
N ASP A 207 -7.03 -5.96 -6.26
CA ASP A 207 -7.25 -6.93 -5.19
C ASP A 207 -6.28 -6.73 -4.01
N LYS A 208 -6.03 -5.48 -3.60
CA LYS A 208 -5.16 -5.16 -2.46
C LYS A 208 -5.89 -4.47 -1.33
N PRO A 209 -5.79 -4.95 -0.07
CA PRO A 209 -6.34 -4.23 1.07
C PRO A 209 -5.59 -2.92 1.29
N VAL A 210 -6.28 -1.91 1.81
CA VAL A 210 -5.68 -0.60 2.11
C VAL A 210 -5.65 -0.41 3.62
N ILE A 211 -4.46 -0.29 4.19
CA ILE A 211 -4.29 0.05 5.61
C ILE A 211 -4.57 1.54 5.75
N VAL A 212 -5.41 1.94 6.70
CA VAL A 212 -5.84 3.33 6.86
C VAL A 212 -5.64 3.83 8.27
N GLY A 213 -5.18 5.08 8.37
CA GLY A 213 -5.09 5.84 9.60
C GLY A 213 -6.17 6.92 9.63
N MET A 214 -7.20 6.70 10.43
CA MET A 214 -8.33 7.62 10.55
C MET A 214 -8.22 8.49 11.80
N ARG A 215 -8.55 9.79 11.64
CA ARG A 215 -8.80 10.71 12.75
C ARG A 215 -10.23 10.49 13.22
N VAL A 216 -10.43 9.61 14.19
CA VAL A 216 -11.78 9.29 14.68
C VAL A 216 -12.22 10.25 15.79
N LEU A 217 -13.53 10.38 15.93
CA LEU A 217 -14.20 11.23 16.93
C LEU A 217 -14.81 10.35 18.03
N ASN A 218 -15.20 10.94 19.16
CA ASN A 218 -15.72 10.20 20.31
C ASN A 218 -17.02 9.42 20.00
N ASN A 219 -17.82 9.85 19.02
CA ASN A 219 -18.97 9.10 18.52
C ASN A 219 -18.61 7.78 17.83
N PHE A 220 -17.34 7.54 17.50
CA PHE A 220 -16.88 6.25 16.98
C PHE A 220 -16.97 5.14 18.05
N TYR A 221 -16.87 5.51 19.34
CA TYR A 221 -17.10 4.58 20.46
C TYR A 221 -18.57 4.19 20.64
N ALA A 222 -19.49 4.92 20.01
CA ALA A 222 -20.92 4.65 20.11
C ALA A 222 -21.43 3.72 19.00
N ILE A 223 -20.54 3.17 18.17
CA ILE A 223 -20.88 2.13 17.20
C ILE A 223 -21.03 0.82 17.95
N ASP A 224 -22.25 0.29 17.97
CA ASP A 224 -22.62 -0.94 18.68
C ASP A 224 -22.73 -2.14 17.70
N ASP A 225 -23.00 -3.34 18.25
CA ASP A 225 -23.25 -4.55 17.46
C ASP A 225 -24.45 -4.36 16.53
N GLY A 226 -24.29 -4.71 15.25
CA GLY A 226 -25.29 -4.57 14.19
C GLY A 226 -25.26 -3.23 13.45
N ASP A 227 -24.56 -2.21 13.97
CA ASP A 227 -24.44 -0.92 13.29
C ASP A 227 -23.67 -1.05 11.97
N GLU A 228 -24.28 -0.56 10.89
CA GLU A 228 -23.73 -0.72 9.55
C GLU A 228 -22.65 0.32 9.20
N SER A 229 -22.69 1.51 9.82
CA SER A 229 -21.93 2.66 9.36
C SER A 229 -21.57 3.62 10.47
N TRP A 230 -20.44 4.31 10.29
CA TRP A 230 -20.08 5.45 11.12
C TRP A 230 -20.57 6.77 10.51
N PHE A 231 -21.28 7.55 11.33
CA PHE A 231 -21.74 8.90 11.00
C PHE A 231 -21.03 9.93 11.88
N PRO A 232 -19.88 10.48 11.43
CA PRO A 232 -19.08 11.42 12.22
C PRO A 232 -19.82 12.72 12.55
N THR A 233 -20.95 12.99 11.90
CA THR A 233 -21.79 14.19 12.09
C THR A 233 -22.87 14.03 13.17
N ILE A 234 -22.97 12.87 13.84
CA ILE A 234 -24.00 12.60 14.86
C ILE A 234 -23.33 12.26 16.20
N GLY A 235 -23.83 12.79 17.31
CA GLY A 235 -23.30 12.50 18.65
C GLY A 235 -22.07 13.34 19.02
N ASP A 236 -21.17 12.77 19.82
CA ASP A 236 -19.96 13.46 20.29
C ASP A 236 -18.89 13.55 19.18
N GLN A 237 -18.73 14.75 18.62
CA GLN A 237 -17.82 15.01 17.50
C GLN A 237 -16.41 15.46 17.96
N THR A 238 -16.10 15.37 19.25
CA THR A 238 -14.76 15.74 19.74
C THR A 238 -13.72 14.71 19.28
N TYR A 239 -12.51 15.19 18.95
CA TYR A 239 -11.43 14.32 18.48
C TYR A 239 -11.05 13.31 19.56
N ALA A 240 -11.10 12.02 19.21
CA ALA A 240 -10.81 10.94 20.14
C ALA A 240 -9.40 10.39 19.97
N GLY A 241 -8.89 10.31 18.73
CA GLY A 241 -7.56 9.78 18.47
C GLY A 241 -7.32 9.33 17.03
N GLY A 242 -6.12 8.83 16.78
CA GLY A 242 -5.79 8.11 15.55
C GLY A 242 -6.09 6.62 15.71
N HIS A 243 -6.83 6.05 14.76
CA HIS A 243 -7.13 4.62 14.73
C HIS A 243 -6.67 3.99 13.42
N ALA A 244 -6.06 2.81 13.51
CA ALA A 244 -5.59 2.06 12.34
C ALA A 244 -6.56 0.91 12.04
N MET A 245 -7.02 0.82 10.78
CA MET A 245 -7.96 -0.19 10.30
C MET A 245 -7.60 -0.59 8.87
N VAL A 246 -8.37 -1.50 8.26
CA VAL A 246 -8.14 -1.95 6.88
C VAL A 246 -9.39 -1.80 6.04
N VAL A 247 -9.30 -1.07 4.93
CA VAL A 247 -10.33 -1.07 3.89
C VAL A 247 -10.21 -2.37 3.10
N VAL A 248 -11.31 -3.10 3.03
CA VAL A 248 -11.40 -4.44 2.42
C VAL A 248 -12.43 -4.50 1.31
N GLY A 249 -12.94 -3.36 0.86
CA GLY A 249 -13.91 -3.30 -0.22
C GLY A 249 -14.50 -1.92 -0.38
N TYR A 250 -15.27 -1.75 -1.45
CA TYR A 250 -16.02 -0.54 -1.71
C TYR A 250 -17.25 -0.86 -2.54
N ASP A 251 -18.23 0.03 -2.51
CA ASP A 251 -19.43 -0.05 -3.34
C ASP A 251 -19.91 1.38 -3.62
N ASP A 252 -19.87 1.75 -4.90
CA ASP A 252 -20.26 3.05 -5.45
C ASP A 252 -21.77 3.30 -5.40
N ASP A 253 -22.56 2.29 -5.10
CA ASP A 253 -24.01 2.40 -4.93
C ASP A 253 -24.41 2.34 -3.44
N LYS A 254 -23.44 2.09 -2.54
CA LYS A 254 -23.69 1.99 -1.10
C LYS A 254 -24.19 3.30 -0.52
N PHE A 255 -25.35 3.22 0.13
CA PHE A 255 -26.09 4.34 0.73
C PHE A 255 -26.59 5.43 -0.25
N GLY A 256 -26.56 5.16 -1.56
CA GLY A 256 -27.15 5.98 -2.62
C GLY A 256 -26.63 7.43 -2.74
N GLN A 257 -27.20 8.15 -3.71
CA GLN A 257 -27.03 9.61 -3.87
C GLN A 257 -27.93 10.33 -2.85
N GLY A 258 -27.44 10.48 -1.62
CA GLY A 258 -28.25 11.01 -0.51
C GLY A 258 -27.99 12.47 -0.15
N ASP A 259 -26.86 13.04 -0.58
CA ASP A 259 -26.51 14.43 -0.29
C ASP A 259 -26.32 15.20 -1.60
N PRO A 260 -27.19 16.18 -1.92
CA PRO A 260 -27.09 16.98 -3.13
C PRO A 260 -25.82 17.85 -3.17
N ASN A 261 -25.08 17.97 -2.06
CA ASN A 261 -23.82 18.70 -1.99
C ASN A 261 -22.60 17.81 -2.21
N ILE A 262 -22.78 16.49 -2.35
CA ILE A 262 -21.72 15.53 -2.62
C ILE A 262 -21.75 15.18 -4.10
N SER A 263 -20.58 15.25 -4.75
CA SER A 263 -20.51 14.88 -6.16
C SER A 263 -20.86 13.40 -6.38
N PRO A 264 -21.43 13.02 -7.54
CA PRO A 264 -21.84 11.64 -7.79
C PRO A 264 -20.74 10.60 -7.58
N GLU A 265 -19.48 10.94 -7.90
CA GLU A 265 -18.31 10.09 -7.69
C GLU A 265 -17.95 9.88 -6.20
N MET A 266 -18.53 10.66 -5.31
CA MET A 266 -18.40 10.57 -3.85
C MET A 266 -19.67 9.99 -3.18
N SER A 267 -20.66 9.56 -3.97
CA SER A 267 -21.80 8.76 -3.48
C SER A 267 -21.39 7.29 -3.46
N GLY A 268 -21.20 6.73 -2.27
CA GLY A 268 -20.69 5.37 -2.08
C GLY A 268 -19.96 5.24 -0.76
N ALA A 269 -19.44 4.06 -0.45
CA ALA A 269 -18.73 3.81 0.79
C ALA A 269 -17.65 2.74 0.67
N PHE A 270 -16.65 2.84 1.56
CA PHE A 270 -15.65 1.81 1.80
C PHE A 270 -16.11 0.86 2.91
N LYS A 271 -15.88 -0.44 2.73
CA LYS A 271 -16.05 -1.45 3.78
C LYS A 271 -14.74 -1.58 4.55
N ILE A 272 -14.78 -1.38 5.86
CA ILE A 272 -13.61 -1.33 6.74
C ILE A 272 -13.68 -2.44 7.77
N MET A 273 -12.62 -3.24 7.87
CA MET A 273 -12.39 -4.22 8.92
C MET A 273 -11.73 -3.54 10.13
N ASN A 274 -12.29 -3.76 11.32
CA ASN A 274 -11.75 -3.26 12.58
C ASN A 274 -11.17 -4.40 13.44
N SER A 275 -10.53 -4.05 14.56
CA SER A 275 -9.90 -4.95 15.53
C SER A 275 -10.56 -4.91 16.90
N TRP A 276 -11.86 -4.61 16.99
CA TRP A 276 -12.62 -4.54 18.26
C TRP A 276 -13.57 -5.73 18.46
N GLY A 277 -13.33 -6.82 17.73
CA GLY A 277 -14.11 -8.05 17.83
C GLY A 277 -15.36 -8.07 16.95
N LYS A 278 -16.01 -9.24 16.91
CA LYS A 278 -17.17 -9.51 16.06
C LYS A 278 -18.45 -8.80 16.48
N ASN A 279 -18.55 -8.39 17.74
CA ASN A 279 -19.74 -7.73 18.29
C ASN A 279 -19.65 -6.21 18.16
N TRP A 280 -18.83 -5.72 17.23
CA TRP A 280 -18.68 -4.30 16.93
C TRP A 280 -19.09 -4.08 15.47
N GLY A 281 -19.97 -3.11 15.22
CA GLY A 281 -20.54 -2.89 13.89
C GLY A 281 -21.20 -4.15 13.34
N GLN A 282 -21.11 -4.39 12.03
CA GLN A 282 -21.57 -5.62 11.41
C GLN A 282 -20.48 -6.68 11.38
N HIS A 283 -20.44 -7.55 12.39
CA HIS A 283 -19.49 -8.65 12.49
C HIS A 283 -18.02 -8.21 12.47
N GLY A 284 -17.73 -7.03 13.04
CA GLY A 284 -16.40 -6.43 13.04
C GLY A 284 -16.09 -5.52 11.83
N PHE A 285 -17.09 -5.25 11.00
CA PHE A 285 -16.97 -4.38 9.82
C PHE A 285 -17.97 -3.22 9.90
N ILE A 286 -17.60 -2.11 9.28
CA ILE A 286 -18.53 -1.01 9.00
C ILE A 286 -18.35 -0.52 7.57
N TRP A 287 -19.34 0.18 7.07
CA TRP A 287 -19.24 1.01 5.88
C TRP A 287 -18.96 2.46 6.26
N VAL A 288 -18.02 3.10 5.57
CA VAL A 288 -17.70 4.52 5.74
C VAL A 288 -17.88 5.20 4.41
N ARG A 289 -18.81 6.16 4.35
CA ARG A 289 -19.07 6.95 3.13
C ARG A 289 -17.78 7.56 2.59
N TYR A 290 -17.65 7.64 1.27
CA TYR A 290 -16.48 8.23 0.61
C TYR A 290 -16.18 9.66 1.10
N SER A 291 -17.21 10.47 1.34
CA SER A 291 -17.07 11.81 1.93
C SER A 291 -16.44 11.77 3.32
N HIS A 292 -16.94 10.91 4.21
CA HIS A 292 -16.37 10.74 5.55
C HIS A 292 -14.94 10.19 5.48
N PHE A 293 -14.68 9.22 4.59
CA PHE A 293 -13.33 8.72 4.36
C PHE A 293 -12.40 9.85 3.92
N GLY A 294 -12.76 10.64 2.92
CA GLY A 294 -11.93 11.73 2.42
C GLY A 294 -11.65 12.81 3.47
N SER A 295 -12.60 13.08 4.36
CA SER A 295 -12.44 14.06 5.46
C SER A 295 -11.63 13.52 6.65
N TYR A 296 -11.84 12.27 7.06
CA TYR A 296 -11.30 11.72 8.30
C TYR A 296 -10.11 10.76 8.11
N CYS A 297 -9.88 10.23 6.90
CA CYS A 297 -8.68 9.45 6.60
C CYS A 297 -7.48 10.38 6.42
N ARG A 298 -6.51 10.27 7.34
CA ARG A 298 -5.29 11.07 7.32
C ARG A 298 -4.17 10.37 6.56
N HIS A 299 -3.97 9.08 6.80
CA HIS A 299 -2.94 8.25 6.18
C HIS A 299 -3.55 7.02 5.51
N ALA A 300 -2.99 6.58 4.40
CA ALA A 300 -3.33 5.30 3.81
C ALA A 300 -2.13 4.65 3.14
N TYR A 301 -2.02 3.33 3.26
CA TYR A 301 -0.88 2.54 2.82
C TYR A 301 -1.32 1.29 2.07
N ALA A 302 -0.48 0.84 1.16
CA ALA A 302 -0.53 -0.49 0.57
C ALA A 302 0.81 -1.19 0.86
N LEU A 303 0.77 -2.50 1.05
CA LEU A 303 1.96 -3.34 1.17
C LEU A 303 1.96 -4.39 0.07
N MET A 304 3.15 -4.86 -0.27
CA MET A 304 3.38 -5.95 -1.20
C MET A 304 4.13 -7.05 -0.49
N LEU A 305 3.56 -8.25 -0.44
CA LEU A 305 4.25 -9.39 0.16
C LEU A 305 5.55 -9.70 -0.58
N GLN A 306 6.54 -10.18 0.17
CA GLN A 306 7.83 -10.56 -0.37
C GLN A 306 7.68 -11.74 -1.34
N GLY A 307 8.30 -11.64 -2.51
CA GLY A 307 8.58 -12.85 -3.31
C GLY A 307 10.04 -13.31 -3.22
N GLY A 308 10.92 -12.54 -2.57
CA GLY A 308 12.34 -12.82 -2.36
C GLY A 308 13.15 -11.55 -2.05
N GLU A 309 14.40 -11.68 -1.64
CA GLU A 309 15.24 -10.53 -1.24
C GLU A 309 15.45 -9.50 -2.37
N PRO A 310 15.56 -8.19 -2.03
CA PRO A 310 15.97 -7.17 -3.00
C PRO A 310 17.29 -7.54 -3.68
N ILE A 311 17.39 -7.21 -4.97
CA ILE A 311 18.59 -7.46 -5.76
C ILE A 311 19.74 -6.61 -5.19
N ASP A 312 20.79 -7.32 -4.77
CA ASP A 312 21.98 -6.79 -4.15
C ASP A 312 23.23 -7.31 -4.87
N PHE A 313 23.88 -6.46 -5.65
CA PHE A 313 25.05 -6.86 -6.46
C PHE A 313 26.33 -7.10 -5.63
N ASP A 314 26.44 -6.56 -4.42
CA ASP A 314 27.59 -6.74 -3.51
C ASP A 314 27.49 -8.04 -2.69
N ALA A 315 26.27 -8.53 -2.45
CA ALA A 315 26.05 -9.77 -1.68
C ALA A 315 26.50 -11.03 -2.43
N ASP A 316 26.95 -10.89 -3.67
CA ASP A 316 27.37 -11.97 -4.55
C ASP A 316 28.88 -12.05 -4.68
N THR A 317 29.53 -12.77 -3.76
CA THR A 317 30.98 -13.02 -3.78
C THR A 317 31.40 -14.19 -4.68
N SER A 318 30.44 -14.84 -5.35
CA SER A 318 30.71 -15.96 -6.27
C SER A 318 31.12 -15.46 -7.65
N PRO A 319 31.83 -16.27 -8.46
CA PRO A 319 32.08 -15.94 -9.86
C PRO A 319 30.76 -15.65 -10.55
N GLN A 320 30.64 -14.42 -10.97
CA GLN A 320 29.46 -13.77 -11.48
C GLN A 320 29.08 -14.35 -12.87
N THR A 321 28.34 -15.47 -12.88
CA THR A 321 27.91 -16.17 -14.11
C THR A 321 26.48 -15.81 -14.51
N ALA A 322 26.16 -15.92 -15.81
CA ALA A 322 24.79 -15.74 -16.31
C ALA A 322 23.79 -16.68 -15.62
N ALA A 323 22.55 -16.21 -15.45
CA ALA A 323 21.47 -16.99 -14.85
C ALA A 323 21.29 -18.31 -15.62
N GLN A 324 21.22 -19.43 -14.89
CA GLN A 324 21.03 -20.74 -15.51
C GLN A 324 19.56 -21.18 -15.41
N PRO A 325 19.05 -21.97 -16.38
CA PRO A 325 17.74 -22.59 -16.26
C PRO A 325 17.65 -23.47 -15.00
N ASN A 326 16.59 -23.32 -14.22
CA ASN A 326 16.29 -24.18 -13.10
C ASN A 326 15.01 -24.98 -13.41
N LEU A 327 15.17 -26.24 -13.81
CA LEU A 327 14.07 -27.12 -14.21
C LEU A 327 13.06 -27.38 -13.07
N GLY A 328 13.45 -27.13 -11.81
CA GLY A 328 12.56 -27.21 -10.65
C GLY A 328 11.74 -25.93 -10.37
N GLN A 329 12.00 -24.83 -11.08
CA GLN A 329 11.20 -23.61 -10.97
C GLN A 329 10.05 -23.59 -11.98
N ASP A 330 8.92 -23.04 -11.56
CA ASP A 330 7.77 -22.80 -12.43
C ASP A 330 8.14 -21.89 -13.61
N LEU A 331 7.46 -22.13 -14.73
CA LEU A 331 7.64 -21.30 -15.92
C LEU A 331 7.05 -19.92 -15.67
N ARG A 332 7.88 -18.89 -15.79
CA ARG A 332 7.49 -17.50 -15.63
C ARG A 332 7.33 -16.84 -16.99
N VAL A 333 6.22 -16.14 -17.17
CA VAL A 333 5.91 -15.38 -18.37
C VAL A 333 5.80 -13.91 -18.01
N LEU A 334 6.60 -13.08 -18.66
CA LEU A 334 6.64 -11.64 -18.42
C LEU A 334 6.52 -10.93 -19.76
N GLY A 335 5.97 -9.72 -19.73
CA GLY A 335 5.93 -8.84 -20.88
C GLY A 335 6.01 -7.40 -20.43
N GLY A 336 6.46 -6.55 -21.34
CA GLY A 336 6.49 -5.13 -21.11
C GLY A 336 6.77 -4.40 -22.40
N SER A 337 6.37 -3.13 -22.44
CA SER A 337 6.69 -2.24 -23.55
C SER A 337 7.20 -0.90 -23.05
N PHE A 338 8.01 -0.29 -23.89
CA PHE A 338 8.60 1.02 -23.71
C PHE A 338 8.33 1.82 -24.99
N GLY A 339 8.26 3.13 -24.89
CA GLY A 339 7.94 3.94 -26.05
C GLY A 339 8.49 5.33 -25.96
N PHE A 340 8.79 5.89 -27.14
CA PHE A 340 9.31 7.23 -27.32
C PHE A 340 8.28 8.08 -28.05
N LYS A 341 7.82 9.16 -27.41
CA LYS A 341 6.78 10.05 -27.89
C LYS A 341 7.37 11.43 -28.14
N LEU A 342 7.52 11.82 -29.41
CA LEU A 342 8.01 13.15 -29.77
C LEU A 342 6.89 14.18 -29.65
N PHE A 343 7.20 15.33 -29.07
CA PHE A 343 6.29 16.47 -29.03
C PHE A 343 5.98 16.96 -30.46
N THR A 344 4.70 17.19 -30.75
CA THR A 344 4.25 17.56 -32.09
C THR A 344 4.22 19.06 -32.35
N ASN A 345 4.76 19.88 -31.43
CA ASN A 345 4.63 21.34 -31.41
C ASN A 345 3.17 21.82 -31.34
N ARG A 346 2.26 20.97 -30.85
CA ARG A 346 0.83 21.27 -30.72
C ARG A 346 0.35 20.98 -29.32
N TRP A 347 -0.63 21.76 -28.89
CA TRP A 347 -1.28 21.63 -27.59
C TRP A 347 -2.77 21.33 -27.81
N VAL A 348 -3.34 20.51 -26.94
CA VAL A 348 -4.79 20.27 -26.86
C VAL A 348 -5.24 20.76 -25.48
N GLY A 349 -5.81 21.96 -25.43
CA GLY A 349 -5.95 22.70 -24.17
C GLY A 349 -4.56 22.99 -23.60
N ASN A 350 -4.33 22.64 -22.33
CA ASN A 350 -3.03 22.79 -21.65
C ASN A 350 -2.13 21.54 -21.72
N LYS A 351 -2.51 20.52 -22.52
CA LYS A 351 -1.75 19.27 -22.61
C LYS A 351 -0.94 19.21 -23.90
N PRO A 352 0.39 18.92 -23.83
CA PRO A 352 1.20 18.78 -25.03
C PRO A 352 0.77 17.52 -25.80
N LEU A 353 0.67 17.64 -27.12
CA LEU A 353 0.33 16.52 -27.99
C LEU A 353 1.62 15.85 -28.47
N PHE A 354 1.72 14.54 -28.26
CA PHE A 354 2.86 13.75 -28.69
C PHE A 354 2.48 12.73 -29.76
N LYS A 355 3.48 12.33 -30.55
CA LYS A 355 3.38 11.24 -31.52
C LYS A 355 4.46 10.21 -31.22
N GLU A 356 4.05 8.96 -31.07
CA GLU A 356 4.98 7.84 -30.92
C GLU A 356 5.87 7.70 -32.16
N LYS A 357 7.14 7.40 -31.93
CA LYS A 357 8.15 7.20 -32.97
C LYS A 357 8.44 5.73 -33.15
N GLU A 358 8.53 5.34 -34.41
CA GLU A 358 8.99 4.00 -34.79
C GLU A 358 10.48 3.85 -34.49
N VAL A 359 10.84 2.64 -34.09
CA VAL A 359 12.20 2.24 -33.75
C VAL A 359 12.60 1.04 -34.60
N VAL A 360 13.90 0.80 -34.72
CA VAL A 360 14.45 -0.39 -35.38
C VAL A 360 15.14 -1.26 -34.34
N LEU A 361 14.72 -2.52 -34.21
CA LEU A 361 15.46 -3.51 -33.42
C LEU A 361 16.76 -3.88 -34.14
N GLN A 362 17.89 -3.78 -33.43
CA GLN A 362 19.20 -4.23 -33.87
C GLN A 362 19.75 -5.18 -32.80
N GLU A 363 19.81 -6.48 -33.13
CA GLU A 363 20.17 -7.55 -32.21
C GLU A 363 19.27 -7.57 -30.96
N ASN A 364 19.72 -6.98 -29.85
CA ASN A 364 19.07 -6.94 -28.54
C ASN A 364 18.77 -5.51 -28.05
N HIS A 365 18.90 -4.49 -28.90
CA HIS A 365 18.61 -3.10 -28.55
C HIS A 365 17.87 -2.38 -29.68
N TYR A 366 17.23 -1.27 -29.34
CA TYR A 366 16.47 -0.46 -30.30
C TYR A 366 17.25 0.78 -30.69
N VAL A 367 17.03 1.24 -31.93
CA VAL A 367 17.64 2.46 -32.47
C VAL A 367 16.55 3.39 -33.00
N LEU A 368 16.63 4.66 -32.61
CA LEU A 368 15.83 5.77 -33.13
C LEU A 368 16.77 6.78 -33.78
N ARG A 369 16.57 7.04 -35.07
CA ARG A 369 17.46 7.90 -35.88
C ARG A 369 16.89 9.29 -36.16
N ASN A 370 17.75 10.14 -36.73
CA ASN A 370 17.39 11.45 -37.28
C ASN A 370 16.70 12.35 -36.25
N ARG A 371 17.15 12.34 -35.00
CA ARG A 371 16.71 13.30 -33.99
C ARG A 371 17.53 14.57 -34.11
N LEU A 372 16.99 15.66 -33.57
CA LEU A 372 17.67 16.95 -33.57
C LEU A 372 17.91 17.40 -32.14
N VAL A 373 19.04 18.07 -31.91
CA VAL A 373 19.25 18.79 -30.65
C VAL A 373 18.07 19.76 -30.43
N GLY A 374 17.48 19.71 -29.23
CA GLY A 374 16.29 20.47 -28.87
C GLY A 374 14.96 19.73 -29.09
N ASP A 375 14.96 18.55 -29.71
CA ASP A 375 13.75 17.72 -29.80
C ASP A 375 13.20 17.45 -28.39
N GLN A 376 11.94 17.78 -28.18
CA GLN A 376 11.22 17.55 -26.93
C GLN A 376 10.44 16.24 -27.00
N PHE A 377 10.50 15.43 -25.95
CA PHE A 377 9.87 14.10 -25.95
C PHE A 377 9.39 13.67 -24.56
N GLN A 378 8.56 12.64 -24.57
CA GLN A 378 8.15 11.86 -23.40
C GLN A 378 8.46 10.39 -23.65
N LEU A 379 8.61 9.66 -22.56
CA LEU A 379 8.69 8.22 -22.58
C LEU A 379 7.44 7.63 -21.94
N PHE A 380 7.08 6.41 -22.33
CA PHE A 380 6.10 5.64 -21.60
C PHE A 380 6.58 4.21 -21.39
N VAL A 381 6.26 3.64 -20.24
CA VAL A 381 6.55 2.26 -19.88
C VAL A 381 5.23 1.59 -19.55
N GLN A 382 4.93 0.45 -20.17
CA GLN A 382 3.80 -0.39 -19.81
C GLN A 382 4.32 -1.74 -19.30
N SER A 383 3.90 -2.13 -18.10
CA SER A 383 4.21 -3.45 -17.54
C SER A 383 3.05 -4.42 -17.80
N ASP A 384 3.33 -5.61 -18.33
CA ASP A 384 2.33 -6.68 -18.48
C ASP A 384 2.37 -7.71 -17.33
N PHE A 385 3.15 -7.44 -16.27
CA PHE A 385 3.24 -8.26 -15.06
C PHE A 385 2.81 -7.47 -13.82
N GLU A 386 2.33 -8.21 -12.82
CA GLU A 386 1.80 -7.69 -11.55
C GLU A 386 2.93 -7.52 -10.52
N GLY A 387 2.84 -6.46 -9.70
CA GLY A 387 3.77 -6.25 -8.58
C GLY A 387 5.25 -6.11 -8.99
N GLY A 388 5.52 -5.34 -10.04
CA GLY A 388 6.84 -5.17 -10.64
C GLY A 388 7.54 -3.85 -10.30
N PHE A 389 8.84 -3.77 -10.54
CA PHE A 389 9.64 -2.56 -10.35
C PHE A 389 10.20 -2.06 -11.68
N ILE A 390 10.04 -0.77 -11.95
CA ILE A 390 10.56 -0.10 -13.15
C ILE A 390 11.64 0.89 -12.75
N TYR A 391 12.75 0.86 -13.48
CA TYR A 391 13.81 1.86 -13.36
C TYR A 391 14.13 2.41 -14.75
N VAL A 392 14.18 3.73 -14.88
CA VAL A 392 14.48 4.40 -16.15
C VAL A 392 15.60 5.40 -15.93
N PHE A 393 16.66 5.28 -16.72
CA PHE A 393 17.80 6.19 -16.68
C PHE A 393 18.39 6.39 -18.08
N SER A 394 19.21 7.43 -18.23
CA SER A 394 19.89 7.74 -19.48
C SER A 394 21.39 7.94 -19.30
N VAL A 395 22.13 7.80 -20.39
CA VAL A 395 23.53 8.20 -20.53
C VAL A 395 23.66 8.97 -21.85
N ASP A 396 24.02 10.24 -21.76
CA ASP A 396 24.15 11.11 -22.92
C ASP A 396 25.54 10.98 -23.60
N PRO A 397 25.74 11.59 -24.79
CA PRO A 397 27.00 11.50 -25.53
C PRO A 397 28.23 12.07 -24.79
N THR A 398 28.02 12.89 -23.75
CA THR A 398 29.08 13.50 -22.95
C THR A 398 29.48 12.64 -21.75
N GLY A 399 28.80 11.50 -21.54
CA GLY A 399 28.95 10.64 -20.37
C GLY A 399 28.18 11.16 -19.15
N LYS A 400 27.28 12.14 -19.30
CA LYS A 400 26.39 12.52 -18.22
C LYS A 400 25.27 11.48 -18.14
N HIS A 401 25.06 10.95 -16.94
CA HIS A 401 24.01 9.98 -16.65
C HIS A 401 22.91 10.62 -15.79
N GLU A 402 21.69 10.11 -15.94
CA GLU A 402 20.55 10.65 -15.20
C GLU A 402 19.48 9.58 -14.95
N VAL A 403 19.05 9.43 -13.70
CA VAL A 403 17.85 8.64 -13.37
C VAL A 403 16.61 9.49 -13.57
N HIS A 404 15.68 8.99 -14.39
CA HIS A 404 14.40 9.62 -14.73
C HIS A 404 13.24 9.05 -13.94
N PHE A 405 13.33 7.77 -13.54
CA PHE A 405 12.33 7.10 -12.70
C PHE A 405 12.97 5.97 -11.87
N PRO A 406 12.58 5.79 -10.59
CA PRO A 406 11.65 6.63 -9.81
C PRO A 406 12.22 8.01 -9.47
N ARG A 407 11.35 9.02 -9.29
CA ARG A 407 11.75 10.37 -8.90
C ARG A 407 11.89 10.43 -7.37
N SER A 408 13.13 10.35 -6.90
CA SER A 408 13.48 10.53 -5.50
C SER A 408 14.91 11.06 -5.36
N ALA A 409 15.15 11.85 -4.32
CA ALA A 409 16.47 12.36 -3.94
C ALA A 409 17.52 11.25 -3.78
N GLU A 410 17.06 10.03 -3.45
CA GLU A 410 17.89 8.83 -3.34
C GLU A 410 18.58 8.47 -4.67
N TYR A 411 17.89 8.68 -5.79
CA TYR A 411 18.39 8.36 -7.14
C TYR A 411 18.95 9.58 -7.87
N ASN A 412 18.36 10.75 -7.65
CA ASN A 412 18.77 11.99 -8.28
C ASN A 412 18.44 13.19 -7.39
N LYS A 413 19.47 13.95 -7.01
CA LYS A 413 19.37 15.09 -6.08
C LYS A 413 18.45 16.22 -6.57
N LYS A 414 18.05 16.24 -7.85
CA LYS A 414 17.07 17.22 -8.35
C LYS A 414 15.65 16.97 -7.84
N PHE A 415 15.38 15.78 -7.30
CA PHE A 415 14.08 15.33 -6.82
C PHE A 415 13.98 15.41 -5.29
N THR A 416 14.43 16.51 -4.68
CA THR A 416 14.44 16.68 -3.21
C THR A 416 13.06 16.61 -2.56
N ASP A 417 12.02 17.03 -3.29
CA ASP A 417 10.65 17.09 -2.80
C ASP A 417 9.78 15.94 -3.33
N GLU A 418 10.39 14.95 -4.00
CA GLU A 418 9.70 13.79 -4.57
C GLU A 418 10.23 12.53 -3.90
N ASN A 419 9.35 11.56 -3.69
CA ASN A 419 9.69 10.29 -3.07
C ASN A 419 8.85 9.17 -3.71
N GLU A 420 9.07 8.92 -4.99
CA GLU A 420 8.35 7.88 -5.72
C GLU A 420 8.94 6.48 -5.45
N SER A 421 8.07 5.49 -5.33
CA SER A 421 8.45 4.07 -5.45
C SER A 421 8.62 3.67 -6.92
N ALA A 422 9.57 2.78 -7.19
CA ALA A 422 9.71 2.11 -8.49
C ALA A 422 8.57 1.11 -8.78
N LEU A 423 7.75 0.79 -7.79
CA LEU A 423 6.70 -0.22 -7.85
C LEU A 423 5.56 0.19 -8.79
N LEU A 424 5.26 -0.69 -9.74
CA LEU A 424 4.01 -0.74 -10.49
C LEU A 424 3.16 -1.89 -9.96
N LEU A 425 2.05 -1.54 -9.32
CA LEU A 425 1.18 -2.49 -8.63
C LEU A 425 0.47 -3.45 -9.61
N SER A 426 0.00 -2.95 -10.76
CA SER A 426 -0.86 -3.73 -11.68
C SER A 426 -0.26 -3.96 -13.04
N LYS A 427 -0.62 -5.13 -13.58
CA LYS A 427 -0.57 -5.41 -15.01
C LYS A 427 -1.36 -4.36 -15.80
N GLY A 428 -0.80 -3.90 -16.92
CA GLY A 428 -1.37 -2.86 -17.76
C GLY A 428 -1.12 -1.44 -17.24
N SER A 429 -0.45 -1.26 -16.10
CA SER A 429 0.02 0.06 -15.67
C SER A 429 0.95 0.66 -16.72
N MET A 430 0.64 1.88 -17.12
CA MET A 430 1.42 2.74 -18.01
C MET A 430 1.94 3.94 -17.23
N LEU A 431 3.25 3.98 -17.05
CA LEU A 431 3.98 5.09 -16.51
C LEU A 431 4.39 6.05 -17.63
N THR A 432 4.13 7.34 -17.48
CA THR A 432 4.66 8.39 -18.36
C THR A 432 5.84 9.10 -17.70
N ILE A 433 6.91 9.35 -18.46
CA ILE A 433 8.13 10.00 -17.95
C ILE A 433 8.45 11.23 -18.83
N PRO A 434 8.73 12.41 -18.24
CA PRO A 434 8.83 12.65 -16.80
C PRO A 434 7.46 12.75 -16.11
N THR A 435 6.55 13.51 -16.70
CA THR A 435 5.14 13.63 -16.29
C THR A 435 4.27 13.87 -17.51
N TYR A 436 2.94 13.88 -17.39
CA TYR A 436 2.04 14.20 -18.50
C TYR A 436 2.13 15.66 -19.00
N GLU A 437 2.72 16.55 -18.20
CA GLU A 437 2.76 18.00 -18.46
C GLU A 437 4.16 18.51 -18.77
N THR A 438 5.18 17.66 -18.61
CA THR A 438 6.59 18.02 -18.83
C THR A 438 7.24 17.15 -19.90
N VAL A 439 8.38 17.60 -20.39
CA VAL A 439 9.13 16.95 -21.48
C VAL A 439 10.60 16.79 -21.10
N LEU A 440 11.21 15.74 -21.64
CA LEU A 440 12.65 15.62 -21.79
C LEU A 440 13.09 16.31 -23.08
N THR A 441 14.37 16.68 -23.16
CA THR A 441 14.95 17.35 -24.33
C THR A 441 16.24 16.66 -24.73
N VAL A 442 16.44 16.45 -26.03
CA VAL A 442 17.73 16.03 -26.59
C VAL A 442 18.74 17.17 -26.43
N ALA A 443 19.72 17.00 -25.55
CA ALA A 443 20.60 18.11 -25.14
C ALA A 443 21.86 18.27 -26.02
N HIS A 444 22.38 17.17 -26.57
CA HIS A 444 23.67 17.14 -27.26
C HIS A 444 23.58 16.32 -28.55
N PRO A 445 24.34 16.68 -29.61
CA PRO A 445 24.49 15.83 -30.78
C PRO A 445 25.27 14.57 -30.39
N GLY A 446 24.96 13.44 -31.04
CA GLY A 446 25.52 12.13 -30.76
C GLY A 446 24.47 11.09 -30.39
N VAL A 447 24.88 10.07 -29.62
CA VAL A 447 24.01 8.96 -29.21
C VAL A 447 23.64 9.07 -27.73
N ASP A 448 22.36 9.33 -27.45
CA ASP A 448 21.79 9.20 -26.10
C ASP A 448 21.29 7.76 -25.90
N HIS A 449 21.62 7.16 -24.77
CA HIS A 449 21.19 5.82 -24.41
C HIS A 449 20.14 5.88 -23.31
N LEU A 450 18.91 5.54 -23.65
CA LEU A 450 17.82 5.35 -22.70
C LEU A 450 17.74 3.87 -22.30
N VAL A 451 17.77 3.60 -21.00
CA VAL A 451 17.70 2.24 -20.44
C VAL A 451 16.48 2.12 -19.54
N VAL A 452 15.71 1.06 -19.75
CA VAL A 452 14.61 0.66 -18.88
C VAL A 452 14.88 -0.72 -18.32
N LEU A 453 14.79 -0.87 -17.00
CA LEU A 453 14.85 -2.15 -16.32
C LEU A 453 13.45 -2.52 -15.84
N PHE A 454 12.92 -3.63 -16.37
CA PHE A 454 11.73 -4.28 -15.85
C PHE A 454 12.19 -5.37 -14.88
N SER A 455 11.86 -5.22 -13.60
CA SER A 455 12.34 -6.12 -12.55
C SER A 455 11.19 -6.72 -11.75
N GLU A 456 11.21 -8.03 -11.55
CA GLU A 456 10.29 -8.72 -10.62
C GLU A 456 10.68 -8.52 -9.14
N ARG A 457 11.85 -7.90 -8.88
CA ARG A 457 12.38 -7.64 -7.54
C ARG A 457 12.83 -6.20 -7.42
N LYS A 458 12.69 -5.61 -6.23
CA LYS A 458 13.28 -4.31 -5.93
C LYS A 458 14.80 -4.40 -6.11
N ILE A 459 15.39 -3.45 -6.82
CA ILE A 459 16.85 -3.28 -6.89
C ILE A 459 17.23 -2.31 -5.78
N LYS A 460 18.21 -2.67 -4.93
CA LYS A 460 18.68 -1.74 -3.89
C LYS A 460 19.14 -0.44 -4.54
N SER A 461 18.68 0.68 -4.02
CA SER A 461 18.79 1.99 -4.63
C SER A 461 20.21 2.40 -5.02
N LYS A 462 21.20 2.09 -4.17
CA LYS A 462 22.63 2.32 -4.42
C LYS A 462 23.09 1.78 -5.78
N TYR A 463 22.46 0.71 -6.29
CA TYR A 463 22.85 0.10 -7.55
C TYR A 463 22.27 0.75 -8.79
N ILE A 464 21.14 1.43 -8.69
CA ILE A 464 20.59 2.15 -9.84
C ILE A 464 21.53 3.29 -10.22
N LYS A 465 22.03 4.02 -9.21
CA LYS A 465 23.05 5.04 -9.41
C LYS A 465 24.36 4.44 -9.93
N TYR A 466 24.87 3.40 -9.28
CA TYR A 466 26.07 2.68 -9.72
C TYR A 466 25.98 2.16 -11.18
N LEU A 467 24.84 1.60 -11.58
CA LEU A 467 24.61 1.11 -12.94
C LEU A 467 24.75 2.24 -13.95
N SER A 468 24.04 3.35 -13.73
CA SER A 468 24.08 4.51 -14.63
C SER A 468 25.47 5.17 -14.69
N GLU A 469 26.18 5.28 -13.56
CA GLU A 469 27.56 5.77 -13.49
C GLU A 469 28.55 4.85 -14.23
N THR A 470 28.47 3.54 -13.99
CA THR A 470 29.38 2.56 -14.60
C THR A 470 29.20 2.50 -16.11
N LEU A 471 27.95 2.57 -16.59
CA LEU A 471 27.64 2.57 -18.02
C LEU A 471 28.14 3.84 -18.72
N ALA A 472 28.10 4.99 -18.03
CA ALA A 472 28.65 6.24 -18.53
C ALA A 472 30.17 6.21 -18.73
N LEU A 473 30.89 5.49 -17.87
CA LEU A 473 32.34 5.29 -18.00
C LEU A 473 32.73 4.31 -19.11
N GLY A 474 31.79 3.49 -19.60
CA GLY A 474 32.03 2.42 -20.57
C GLY A 474 32.12 2.86 -22.04
N GLU A 475 32.38 4.13 -22.32
CA GLU A 475 32.64 4.70 -23.67
C GLU A 475 31.62 4.32 -24.76
N GLY A 476 30.33 4.20 -24.41
CA GLY A 476 29.27 3.89 -25.38
C GLY A 476 29.04 2.40 -25.67
N LEU A 477 29.75 1.49 -24.98
CA LEU A 477 29.55 0.04 -25.04
C LEU A 477 28.43 -0.45 -24.10
N ILE A 478 27.34 0.32 -24.00
CA ILE A 478 26.26 0.06 -23.04
C ILE A 478 25.58 -1.30 -23.30
N GLN A 479 25.44 -1.68 -24.57
CA GLN A 479 24.86 -2.97 -24.97
C GLN A 479 25.68 -4.17 -24.46
N GLU A 480 27.00 -4.01 -24.36
CA GLU A 480 27.91 -5.07 -23.91
C GLU A 480 28.08 -5.04 -22.39
N ASN A 481 28.16 -3.84 -21.81
CA ASN A 481 28.42 -3.65 -20.39
C ASN A 481 27.20 -3.93 -19.53
N LEU A 482 25.98 -3.54 -19.94
CA LEU A 482 24.80 -3.73 -19.11
C LEU A 482 24.54 -5.21 -18.77
N PRO A 483 24.52 -6.15 -19.73
CA PRO A 483 24.37 -7.57 -19.41
C PRO A 483 25.51 -8.10 -18.54
N ARG A 484 26.74 -7.59 -18.71
CA ARG A 484 27.90 -7.96 -17.89
C ARG A 484 27.83 -7.43 -16.45
N ILE A 485 27.09 -6.37 -16.19
CA ILE A 485 26.85 -5.89 -14.82
C ILE A 485 25.65 -6.63 -14.21
N LEU A 486 24.60 -6.89 -14.99
CA LEU A 486 23.38 -7.53 -14.48
C LEU A 486 23.52 -9.05 -14.24
N GLN A 487 24.21 -9.77 -15.12
CA GLN A 487 24.62 -11.18 -14.98
C GLN A 487 23.50 -12.12 -14.53
N LYS A 488 23.63 -12.78 -13.37
CA LYS A 488 22.63 -13.73 -12.83
C LYS A 488 21.30 -13.09 -12.48
N HIS A 489 21.27 -11.77 -12.33
CA HIS A 489 20.04 -11.02 -12.07
C HIS A 489 19.29 -10.72 -13.37
N MET A 490 19.96 -10.77 -14.52
CA MET A 490 19.32 -10.63 -15.82
C MET A 490 18.68 -11.96 -16.25
N ILE A 491 17.50 -11.88 -16.85
CA ILE A 491 16.91 -13.02 -17.57
C ILE A 491 17.78 -13.32 -18.80
N PRO A 492 18.17 -14.58 -19.06
CA PRO A 492 19.02 -14.90 -20.20
C PRO A 492 18.43 -14.42 -21.52
N PHE A 493 19.26 -13.88 -22.42
CA PHE A 493 18.81 -13.42 -23.74
C PHE A 493 18.06 -14.49 -24.54
N ALA A 494 18.42 -15.77 -24.37
CA ALA A 494 17.74 -16.89 -25.03
C ALA A 494 16.27 -17.04 -24.63
N ASP A 495 15.88 -16.50 -23.47
CA ASP A 495 14.51 -16.55 -22.94
C ASP A 495 13.72 -15.26 -23.25
N ILE A 496 14.36 -14.24 -23.85
CA ILE A 496 13.76 -12.94 -24.16
C ILE A 496 13.53 -12.82 -25.67
N THR A 497 12.29 -12.56 -26.06
CA THR A 497 11.94 -12.19 -27.44
C THR A 497 11.60 -10.70 -27.50
N TYR A 498 12.46 -9.91 -28.13
CA TYR A 498 12.21 -8.49 -28.40
C TYR A 498 11.32 -8.30 -29.63
N ARG A 499 10.36 -7.37 -29.57
CA ARG A 499 9.43 -7.10 -30.67
C ARG A 499 10.12 -6.27 -31.76
N PRO A 500 9.97 -6.60 -33.06
CA PRO A 500 10.76 -5.94 -34.12
C PRO A 500 10.37 -4.48 -34.40
N ASN A 501 9.09 -4.14 -34.24
CA ASN A 501 8.53 -2.84 -34.67
C ASN A 501 8.01 -1.97 -33.50
N GLN A 502 8.26 -2.38 -32.26
CA GLN A 502 7.85 -1.66 -31.05
C GLN A 502 8.86 -2.01 -29.96
N MET A 503 9.29 -1.06 -29.12
CA MET A 503 10.14 -1.44 -27.99
C MET A 503 9.33 -2.23 -26.98
N GLY A 504 9.58 -3.52 -26.93
CA GLY A 504 8.91 -4.41 -25.99
C GLY A 504 9.53 -5.78 -26.00
N PHE A 505 9.11 -6.59 -25.04
CA PHE A 505 9.60 -7.95 -24.89
C PHE A 505 8.49 -8.89 -24.44
N GLU A 506 8.70 -10.16 -24.76
CA GLU A 506 8.01 -11.29 -24.18
C GLU A 506 9.05 -12.26 -23.65
N VAL A 507 8.82 -12.76 -22.44
CA VAL A 507 9.71 -13.71 -21.77
C VAL A 507 8.96 -14.99 -21.47
N SER A 508 9.65 -16.11 -21.65
CA SER A 508 9.27 -17.39 -21.09
C SER A 508 10.52 -18.02 -20.47
N THR A 509 10.63 -17.98 -19.14
CA THR A 509 11.88 -18.36 -18.45
C THR A 509 11.64 -19.28 -17.25
N ARG A 510 12.57 -20.20 -17.04
CA ARG A 510 12.75 -20.94 -15.77
C ARG A 510 14.08 -20.58 -15.09
N SER A 511 14.77 -19.54 -15.58
CA SER A 511 16.03 -19.09 -14.98
C SER A 511 15.77 -18.38 -13.65
N SER A 512 16.83 -18.17 -12.87
CA SER A 512 16.76 -17.35 -11.65
C SER A 512 16.71 -15.84 -11.92
N GLY A 513 16.95 -15.39 -13.16
CA GLY A 513 17.00 -13.97 -13.52
C GLY A 513 15.68 -13.26 -13.25
N LYS A 514 15.74 -11.98 -12.88
CA LYS A 514 14.58 -11.17 -12.46
C LYS A 514 14.44 -9.86 -13.23
N ILE A 515 15.46 -9.49 -14.01
CA ILE A 515 15.55 -8.22 -14.72
C ILE A 515 15.53 -8.46 -16.23
N VAL A 516 14.68 -7.72 -16.93
CA VAL A 516 14.71 -7.58 -18.38
C VAL A 516 15.08 -6.13 -18.73
N PRO A 517 16.24 -5.90 -19.35
CA PRO A 517 16.60 -4.58 -19.86
C PRO A 517 16.00 -4.33 -21.25
N ILE A 518 15.58 -3.09 -21.50
CA ILE A 518 15.42 -2.52 -22.84
C ILE A 518 16.40 -1.37 -22.97
N ILE A 519 17.21 -1.37 -24.04
CA ILE A 519 18.11 -0.27 -24.40
C ILE A 519 17.59 0.39 -25.68
N LEU A 520 17.44 1.71 -25.65
CA LEU A 520 17.15 2.54 -26.82
C LEU A 520 18.33 3.49 -27.07
N LYS A 521 18.95 3.38 -28.24
CA LYS A 521 19.88 4.36 -28.80
C LYS A 521 19.10 5.44 -29.55
N VAL A 522 19.30 6.69 -29.16
CA VAL A 522 18.71 7.86 -29.80
C VAL A 522 19.84 8.62 -30.50
N GLU A 523 19.91 8.52 -31.83
CA GLU A 523 20.90 9.21 -32.66
C GLU A 523 20.37 10.60 -33.03
N ALA A 524 21.10 11.63 -32.59
CA ALA A 524 20.77 13.03 -32.80
C ALA A 524 21.89 13.80 -33.52
N ASP A 525 21.51 14.61 -34.50
CA ASP A 525 22.38 15.51 -35.25
C ASP A 525 22.31 16.96 -34.75
#